data_AF-A0A9Q1LI53-F1
#
_entry.id   AF-A0A9Q1LI53-F1
#
_cell.length_a   1.000
_cell.length_b   1.000
_cell.length_c   1.000
_cell.angle_alpha   90.00
_cell.angle_beta   90.00
_cell.angle_gamma   90.00
#
_symmetry.space_group_name_H-M   'P 1'
#
loop_
_entity.id
_entity.type
_entity.pdbx_description
1 polymer ?
#
loop_
_entity_poly.entity_id
_entity_poly.type
_entity_poly.pdbx_seq_one_letter_code
_entity_poly.pdbx_strand_id
1 'polypeptide(L)'
;MAEKKTLGRQKIPMAKIEKENDRYSTFSKRRSVNSVIDSFLSPHTQPSESNLLDAVNTRDKVKELKAKLDEFDLAKDDEYNQRPMPDETDQKKWWKSIKEFDAKEVKNYLIYLESTISGLENCLMLLEKGASSSAQAPPEDAN
;
A
#
# COMPACT_ATOMS: atom_id res chain seq x y z
N MET A 1 -10.45 27.77 32.94
CA MET A 1 -11.11 27.10 31.80
C MET A 1 -10.02 26.66 30.84
N ALA A 2 -9.82 25.36 30.61
CA ALA A 2 -8.77 24.89 29.69
C ALA A 2 -9.24 25.05 28.24
N GLU A 3 -8.55 25.86 27.44
CA GLU A 3 -8.83 25.99 26.01
C GLU A 3 -8.53 24.68 25.27
N LYS A 4 -9.47 24.23 24.45
CA LYS A 4 -9.29 23.04 23.62
C LYS A 4 -8.47 23.41 22.39
N LYS A 5 -7.37 22.68 22.18
CA LYS A 5 -6.43 22.91 21.07
C LYS A 5 -7.03 22.66 19.68
N THR A 6 -8.07 21.81 19.58
CA THR A 6 -8.72 21.46 18.31
C THR A 6 -10.21 21.23 18.48
N LEU A 7 -10.95 21.28 17.37
CA LEU A 7 -12.38 21.00 17.31
C LEU A 7 -12.71 19.48 17.36
N GLY A 8 -11.69 18.62 17.40
CA GLY A 8 -11.86 17.17 17.38
C GLY A 8 -12.42 16.65 16.05
N ARG A 9 -13.03 15.46 16.09
CA ARG A 9 -13.62 14.81 14.91
C ARG A 9 -14.95 15.48 14.54
N GLN A 10 -14.99 16.12 13.37
CA GLN A 10 -16.19 16.73 12.83
C GLN A 10 -16.97 15.75 11.93
N LYS A 11 -18.30 15.81 12.01
CA LYS A 11 -19.19 15.01 11.17
C LYS A 11 -19.25 15.60 9.76
N ILE A 12 -19.08 14.77 8.75
CA ILE A 12 -19.17 15.14 7.33
C ILE A 12 -20.33 14.39 6.66
N PRO A 13 -20.98 14.96 5.64
CA PRO A 13 -22.01 14.26 4.88
C PRO A 13 -21.42 13.07 4.12
N MET A 14 -22.25 12.04 3.89
CA MET A 14 -21.89 10.86 3.08
C MET A 14 -22.05 11.19 1.58
N ALA A 15 -21.26 12.15 1.12
CA ALA A 15 -21.21 12.60 -0.27
C ALA A 15 -19.74 12.72 -0.72
N LYS A 16 -19.54 12.95 -2.02
CA LYS A 16 -18.20 13.14 -2.58
C LYS A 16 -17.55 14.39 -1.98
N ILE A 17 -16.34 14.23 -1.44
CA ILE A 17 -15.53 15.36 -0.96
C ILE A 17 -14.88 16.00 -2.19
N GLU A 18 -15.29 17.22 -2.55
CA GLU A 18 -14.80 17.89 -3.77
C GLU A 18 -13.37 18.41 -3.62
N LYS A 19 -12.97 18.82 -2.41
CA LYS A 19 -11.60 19.29 -2.16
C LYS A 19 -10.63 18.13 -2.19
N GLU A 20 -9.73 18.14 -3.17
CA GLU A 20 -8.84 17.04 -3.48
C GLU A 20 -7.95 16.61 -2.30
N ASN A 21 -7.28 17.57 -1.64
CA ASN A 21 -6.43 17.27 -0.47
C ASN A 21 -7.22 16.63 0.68
N ASP A 22 -8.45 17.10 0.93
CA ASP A 22 -9.29 16.58 2.01
C ASP A 22 -9.82 15.18 1.64
N ARG A 23 -10.13 14.95 0.36
CA ARG A 23 -10.52 13.66 -0.19
C ARG A 23 -9.39 12.64 -0.07
N TYR A 24 -8.17 12.99 -0.51
CA TYR A 24 -6.99 12.13 -0.37
C TYR A 24 -6.67 11.85 1.10
N SER A 25 -6.69 12.86 1.97
CA SER A 25 -6.47 12.66 3.40
C SER A 25 -7.49 11.71 4.02
N THR A 26 -8.77 11.89 3.66
CA THR A 26 -9.86 11.02 4.14
C THR A 26 -9.72 9.60 3.61
N PHE A 27 -9.36 9.44 2.34
CA PHE A 27 -9.10 8.15 1.72
C PHE A 27 -7.96 7.42 2.43
N SER A 28 -6.80 8.07 2.60
CA SER A 28 -5.65 7.47 3.28
C SER A 28 -5.96 7.08 4.72
N LYS A 29 -6.73 7.90 5.46
CA LYS A 29 -7.16 7.57 6.82
C LYS A 29 -8.12 6.39 6.88
N ARG A 30 -9.10 6.32 5.95
CA ARG A 30 -10.08 5.22 5.89
C ARG A 30 -9.50 3.92 5.34
N ARG A 31 -8.56 4.01 4.41
CA ARG A 31 -7.82 2.87 3.86
C ARG A 31 -6.69 2.41 4.78
N SER A 32 -6.35 3.20 5.81
CA SER A 32 -5.27 2.84 6.73
C SER A 32 -5.46 1.41 7.23
N VAL A 33 -4.35 0.67 7.25
CA VAL A 33 -4.33 -0.74 7.65
C VAL A 33 -4.97 -0.89 9.04
N ASN A 34 -4.77 0.08 9.93
CA ASN A 34 -5.41 0.14 11.24
C ASN A 34 -6.94 0.20 11.16
N SER A 35 -7.53 1.03 10.29
CA SER A 35 -8.99 1.07 10.13
C SER A 35 -9.56 -0.24 9.59
N VAL A 36 -8.81 -0.96 8.76
CA VAL A 36 -9.20 -2.28 8.23
C VAL A 36 -9.10 -3.32 9.34
N ILE A 37 -7.98 -3.37 10.06
CA ILE A 37 -7.76 -4.25 11.21
C ILE A 37 -8.87 -4.05 12.27
N ASP A 38 -9.18 -2.80 12.62
CA ASP A 38 -10.22 -2.47 13.59
C ASP A 38 -11.59 -3.01 13.18
N SER A 39 -11.90 -3.02 11.88
CA SER A 39 -13.16 -3.57 11.38
C SER A 39 -13.26 -5.10 11.53
N PHE A 40 -12.12 -5.81 11.43
CA PHE A 40 -12.05 -7.26 11.65
C PHE A 40 -12.05 -7.64 13.14
N LEU A 41 -11.41 -6.81 13.97
CA LEU A 41 -11.30 -7.04 15.42
C LEU A 41 -12.54 -6.55 16.20
N SER A 42 -13.40 -5.75 15.59
CA SER A 42 -14.64 -5.27 16.21
C SER A 42 -15.59 -6.43 16.54
N PRO A 43 -16.12 -6.52 17.79
CA PRO A 43 -17.02 -7.61 18.20
C PRO A 43 -18.35 -7.68 17.44
N HIS A 44 -18.72 -6.61 16.74
CA HIS A 44 -20.08 -6.42 16.21
C HIS A 44 -20.30 -6.93 14.78
N THR A 45 -19.25 -7.35 14.06
CA THR A 45 -19.37 -8.08 12.79
C THR A 45 -19.76 -9.52 13.11
N GLN A 46 -21.06 -9.83 13.11
CA GLN A 46 -21.55 -11.20 13.29
C GLN A 46 -21.38 -11.98 11.98
N PRO A 47 -20.49 -13.00 11.92
CA PRO A 47 -20.44 -13.88 10.77
C PRO A 47 -21.67 -14.79 10.74
N SER A 48 -22.16 -15.12 9.55
CA SER A 48 -23.17 -16.16 9.39
C SER A 48 -22.65 -17.50 9.94
N GLU A 49 -23.52 -18.32 10.51
CA GLU A 49 -23.19 -19.59 11.18
C GLU A 49 -22.32 -20.52 10.32
N SER A 50 -22.52 -20.54 8.99
CA SER A 50 -21.72 -21.33 8.04
C SER A 50 -20.26 -20.87 7.90
N ASN A 51 -19.96 -19.62 8.25
CA ASN A 51 -18.66 -18.96 8.04
C ASN A 51 -17.97 -18.66 9.39
N LEU A 52 -18.50 -19.17 10.49
CA LEU A 52 -18.08 -18.78 11.84
C LEU A 52 -16.66 -19.25 12.16
N LEU A 53 -16.31 -20.48 11.76
CA LEU A 53 -14.96 -21.03 11.94
C LEU A 53 -13.92 -20.28 11.08
N ASP A 54 -14.25 -19.98 9.83
CA ASP A 54 -13.38 -19.23 8.91
C ASP A 54 -13.20 -17.78 9.38
N ALA A 55 -14.25 -17.15 9.90
CA ALA A 55 -14.19 -15.81 10.46
C ALA A 55 -13.33 -15.74 11.73
N VAL A 56 -13.41 -16.74 12.62
CA VAL A 56 -12.57 -16.83 13.82
C VAL A 56 -11.10 -17.04 13.43
N ASN A 57 -10.82 -17.98 12.54
CA ASN A 57 -9.45 -18.24 12.05
C ASN A 57 -8.85 -16.99 11.37
N THR A 58 -9.66 -16.27 10.59
CA THR A 58 -9.25 -15.00 9.96
C THR A 58 -8.93 -13.94 11.01
N ARG A 59 -9.76 -13.80 12.06
CA ARG A 59 -9.50 -12.85 13.16
C ARG A 59 -8.22 -13.17 13.91
N ASP A 60 -7.96 -14.43 14.20
CA ASP A 60 -6.75 -14.83 14.94
C ASP A 60 -5.49 -14.61 14.09
N LYS A 61 -5.54 -14.89 12.79
CA LYS A 61 -4.48 -14.50 11.85
C LYS A 61 -4.25 -12.99 11.80
N VAL A 62 -5.32 -12.20 11.78
CA VAL A 62 -5.21 -10.72 11.80
C VAL A 62 -4.55 -10.23 13.09
N LYS A 63 -4.85 -10.84 14.24
CA LYS A 63 -4.18 -10.51 15.52
C LYS A 63 -2.70 -10.86 15.48
N GLU A 64 -2.34 -12.05 15.01
CA GLU A 64 -0.94 -12.48 14.88
C GLU A 64 -0.15 -11.54 13.96
N LEU A 65 -0.71 -11.22 12.79
CA LEU A 65 -0.08 -10.31 11.84
C LEU A 65 0.05 -8.89 12.39
N LYS A 66 -0.94 -8.42 13.18
CA LYS A 66 -0.84 -7.13 13.86
C LYS A 66 0.34 -7.10 14.84
N ALA A 67 0.49 -8.15 15.66
CA ALA A 67 1.61 -8.24 16.60
C ALA A 67 2.97 -8.23 15.89
N LYS A 68 3.11 -8.97 14.79
CA LYS A 68 4.33 -8.96 13.96
C LYS A 68 4.60 -7.59 13.32
N LEU A 69 3.55 -6.87 12.93
CA LEU A 69 3.67 -5.52 12.37
C LEU A 69 4.18 -4.53 13.43
N ASP A 70 3.63 -4.60 14.65
CA ASP A 70 4.04 -3.76 15.77
C ASP A 70 5.51 -4.05 16.16
N GLU A 71 5.95 -5.31 16.14
CA GLU A 71 7.36 -5.69 16.34
C GLU A 71 8.28 -5.10 15.24
N PHE A 72 7.84 -5.12 13.99
CA PHE A 72 8.61 -4.57 12.86
C PHE A 72 8.74 -3.05 12.93
N ASP A 73 7.69 -2.35 13.35
CA ASP A 73 7.72 -0.89 13.54
C ASP A 73 8.70 -0.51 14.67
N LEU A 74 8.69 -1.23 15.80
CA LEU A 74 9.66 -1.05 16.88
C LEU A 74 11.11 -1.30 16.43
N ALA A 75 11.34 -2.39 15.68
CA ALA A 75 12.66 -2.72 15.17
C ALA A 75 13.20 -1.68 14.16
N LYS A 76 12.33 -1.10 13.34
CA LYS A 76 12.70 -0.03 12.41
C LYS A 76 13.10 1.25 13.14
N ASP A 77 12.34 1.62 14.16
CA ASP A 77 12.65 2.79 14.97
C ASP A 77 13.98 2.58 15.70
N ASP A 78 14.24 1.39 16.25
CA ASP A 78 15.53 1.05 16.85
C ASP A 78 16.67 1.07 15.83
N GLU A 79 16.50 0.53 14.62
CA GLU A 79 17.52 0.57 13.56
C GLU A 79 17.81 2.01 13.10
N TYR A 80 16.76 2.83 12.93
CA TYR A 80 16.89 4.24 12.58
C TYR A 80 17.62 5.04 13.66
N ASN A 81 17.30 4.78 14.93
CA ASN A 81 17.93 5.43 16.08
C ASN A 81 19.36 4.93 16.36
N GLN A 82 19.71 3.71 15.95
CA GLN A 82 21.04 3.13 16.07
C GLN A 82 21.98 3.46 14.92
N ARG A 83 21.46 3.85 13.74
CA ARG A 83 22.31 4.35 12.67
C ARG A 83 23.00 5.63 13.14
N PRO A 84 24.35 5.67 13.17
CA PRO A 84 25.05 6.94 13.34
C PRO A 84 24.52 7.88 12.26
N MET A 85 24.08 9.07 12.66
CA MET A 85 23.84 10.14 11.70
C MET A 85 25.12 10.24 10.85
N PRO A 86 25.06 10.01 9.52
CA PRO A 86 26.26 10.10 8.70
C PRO A 86 26.84 11.49 8.89
N ASP A 87 28.15 11.56 9.18
CA ASP A 87 28.77 12.85 9.38
C ASP A 87 28.65 13.68 8.08
N GLU A 88 28.84 14.99 8.19
CA GLU A 88 28.73 15.89 7.03
C GLU A 88 29.70 15.48 5.90
N THR A 89 30.78 14.77 6.23
CA THR A 89 31.79 14.22 5.32
C THR A 89 31.27 13.00 4.54
N ASP A 90 30.58 12.08 5.21
CA ASP A 90 29.99 10.85 4.67
C ASP A 90 28.83 11.19 3.75
N GLN A 91 27.98 12.15 4.15
CA GLN A 91 26.91 12.63 3.30
C GLN A 91 27.47 13.32 2.05
N LYS A 92 28.50 14.15 2.20
CA LYS A 92 29.17 14.81 1.07
C LYS A 92 29.89 13.81 0.16
N LYS A 93 30.46 12.75 0.71
CA LYS A 93 31.09 11.64 -0.03
C LYS A 93 30.05 10.84 -0.82
N TRP A 94 28.91 10.54 -0.21
CA TRP A 94 27.77 9.91 -0.89
C TRP A 94 27.25 10.76 -2.06
N TRP A 95 27.04 12.06 -1.84
CA TRP A 95 26.66 12.98 -2.92
C TRP A 95 27.74 13.13 -3.99
N LYS A 96 29.02 13.03 -3.63
CA LYS A 96 30.13 13.08 -4.58
C LYS A 96 30.17 11.83 -5.46
N SER A 97 29.92 10.65 -4.90
CA SER A 97 29.77 9.41 -5.68
C SER A 97 28.56 9.47 -6.62
N ILE A 98 27.47 10.13 -6.22
CA ILE A 98 26.32 10.37 -7.11
C ILE A 98 26.69 11.32 -8.27
N LYS A 99 27.51 12.34 -8.01
CA LYS A 99 28.01 13.26 -9.05
C LYS A 99 29.04 12.63 -9.99
N GLU A 100 29.69 11.55 -9.55
CA GLU A 100 30.71 10.81 -10.31
C GLU A 100 30.13 9.71 -11.20
N PHE A 101 28.80 9.53 -11.25
CA PHE A 101 28.18 8.65 -12.22
C PHE A 101 28.60 9.06 -13.64
N ASP A 102 29.29 8.15 -14.34
CA ASP A 102 29.71 8.36 -15.71
C ASP A 102 28.45 8.50 -16.59
N ALA A 103 28.46 9.48 -17.50
CA ALA A 103 27.37 9.71 -18.45
C ALA A 103 27.05 8.44 -19.25
N LYS A 104 28.05 7.59 -19.50
CA LYS A 104 27.87 6.28 -20.13
C LYS A 104 27.10 5.29 -19.24
N GLU A 105 27.38 5.28 -17.95
CA GLU A 105 26.73 4.40 -16.99
C GLU A 105 25.26 4.80 -16.81
N VAL A 106 24.99 6.09 -16.65
CA VAL A 106 23.63 6.65 -16.59
C VAL A 106 22.84 6.28 -17.86
N LYS A 107 23.48 6.40 -19.03
CA LYS A 107 22.85 6.03 -20.31
C LYS A 107 22.54 4.54 -20.40
N ASN A 108 23.42 3.68 -19.89
CA ASN A 108 23.18 2.22 -19.85
C ASN A 108 21.98 1.88 -18.94
N TYR A 109 21.89 2.50 -17.76
CA TYR A 109 20.73 2.31 -16.87
C TYR A 109 19.44 2.82 -17.50
N LEU A 110 19.50 3.94 -18.23
CA LEU A 110 18.33 4.48 -18.92
C LEU A 110 17.81 3.51 -20.00
N ILE A 111 18.72 2.95 -20.83
CA ILE A 111 18.37 1.94 -21.83
C ILE A 111 17.79 0.67 -21.18
N TYR A 112 18.36 0.23 -20.06
CA TYR A 112 17.85 -0.91 -19.32
C TYR A 112 16.41 -0.66 -18.83
N LEU A 113 16.16 0.51 -18.23
CA LEU A 113 14.84 0.88 -17.74
C LEU A 113 13.81 0.98 -18.88
N GLU A 114 14.16 1.64 -19.99
CA GLU A 114 13.29 1.73 -21.17
C GLU A 114 12.92 0.34 -21.71
N SER A 115 13.90 -0.58 -21.76
CA SER A 115 13.66 -1.96 -22.19
C SER A 115 12.72 -2.71 -21.24
N THR A 116 12.88 -2.54 -19.92
CA THR A 116 12.00 -3.18 -18.94
C THR A 116 10.57 -2.64 -18.98
N ILE A 117 10.40 -1.32 -19.15
CA ILE A 117 9.09 -0.68 -19.29
C ILE A 117 8.37 -1.23 -20.52
N SER A 118 9.06 -1.28 -21.67
CA SER A 118 8.48 -1.85 -22.90
C SER A 118 8.10 -3.33 -22.74
N GLY A 119 8.90 -4.11 -21.99
CA GLY A 119 8.55 -5.50 -21.66
C GLY A 119 7.27 -5.62 -20.83
N LEU A 120 7.12 -4.76 -19.82
CA LEU A 120 5.94 -4.72 -18.97
C LEU A 120 4.68 -4.27 -19.73
N GLU A 121 4.81 -3.29 -20.63
CA GLU A 121 3.71 -2.84 -21.50
C GLU A 121 3.21 -3.96 -22.41
N ASN A 122 4.12 -4.77 -22.96
CA ASN A 122 3.76 -5.94 -23.75
C ASN A 122 3.01 -7.00 -22.91
N CYS A 123 3.49 -7.28 -21.70
CA CYS A 123 2.79 -8.18 -20.77
C CYS A 123 1.38 -7.67 -20.42
N LEU A 124 1.24 -6.35 -20.22
CA LEU A 124 -0.04 -5.72 -19.93
C LEU A 124 -1.00 -5.87 -21.12
N MET A 125 -0.52 -5.62 -22.35
CA MET A 125 -1.32 -5.86 -23.57
C MET A 125 -1.74 -7.32 -23.74
N LEU A 126 -0.86 -8.28 -23.40
CA LEU A 126 -1.19 -9.71 -23.48
C LEU A 126 -2.25 -10.10 -22.45
N LEU A 127 -2.19 -9.55 -21.24
CA LEU A 127 -3.22 -9.75 -20.22
C LEU A 127 -4.57 -9.17 -20.66
N GLU A 128 -4.57 -7.99 -21.26
CA GLU A 128 -5.79 -7.33 -21.74
C GLU A 128 -6.44 -8.10 -22.90
N LYS A 129 -5.64 -8.61 -23.84
CA LYS A 129 -6.13 -9.46 -24.94
C LYS A 129 -6.55 -10.85 -24.46
N GLY A 130 -5.82 -11.44 -23.51
CA GLY A 130 -6.16 -12.72 -22.89
C GLY A 130 -7.46 -12.67 -22.09
N ALA A 131 -7.73 -11.55 -21.41
CA ALA A 131 -8.99 -11.32 -20.70
C ALA A 131 -10.20 -11.25 -21.65
N SER A 132 -10.02 -10.84 -22.91
CA SER A 132 -11.09 -10.82 -23.92
C SER A 132 -11.43 -12.21 -24.49
N SER A 133 -10.56 -13.21 -24.35
CA SER A 133 -10.81 -14.55 -24.94
C SER A 133 -11.72 -15.43 -24.08
N SER A 134 -12.08 -15.02 -22.86
CA SER A 134 -12.91 -15.82 -21.94
C SER A 134 -14.42 -15.59 -22.10
N ALA A 135 -14.87 -14.81 -23.08
CA ALA A 135 -16.28 -14.47 -23.30
C ALA A 135 -16.92 -15.17 -24.51
N GLN A 136 -16.34 -16.26 -25.02
CA GLN A 136 -17.00 -17.05 -26.05
C GLN A 136 -17.87 -18.13 -25.40
N ALA A 137 -19.15 -17.81 -25.23
CA ALA A 137 -20.18 -18.77 -24.83
C ALA A 137 -20.22 -19.94 -25.83
N PRO A 138 -20.50 -21.19 -25.38
CA PRO A 138 -20.70 -22.29 -26.30
C PRO A 138 -21.94 -21.99 -27.17
N PRO A 139 -21.94 -22.34 -28.47
CA PRO A 139 -23.14 -22.21 -29.28
C PRO A 139 -24.23 -23.13 -28.72
N GLU A 140 -25.37 -22.55 -28.36
CA GLU A 140 -26.59 -23.28 -28.01
C GLU A 140 -27.09 -24.04 -29.26
N ASP A 141 -27.19 -25.37 -29.08
CA ASP A 141 -27.97 -26.37 -29.80
C ASP A 141 -27.88 -26.53 -31.33
N ALA A 142 -27.57 -27.76 -31.75
CA ALA A 142 -28.27 -28.44 -32.85
C ALA A 142 -28.23 -29.98 -32.69
N ASN A 143 -29.41 -30.52 -32.35
CA ASN A 143 -29.89 -31.92 -32.31
C ASN A 143 -29.65 -32.78 -31.06
#